data_AF-A0AAC9NY63-F1
#
_entry.id   AF-A0AAC9NY63-F1
#
_cell.length_a   1.000
_cell.length_b   1.000
_cell.length_c   1.000
_cell.angle_alpha   90.00
_cell.angle_beta   90.00
_cell.angle_gamma   90.00
#
_symmetry.space_group_name_H-M   'P 1'
#
loop_
_entity.id
_entity.type
_entity.pdbx_description
1 polymer ?
#
loop_
_entity_poly.entity_id
_entity_poly.type
_entity_poly.pdbx_seq_one_letter_code
_entity_poly.pdbx_strand_id
1 'polypeptide(L)'
;MMKISMIALALAVGMAAPAFAQQPPDAGHGAHHGAPAESGQATAPQVQMPQAQAPQAQTPAAMPGMGMMGAGQGGCPMMQGMMQGMMGRGGMGQGMGSGMAGTPRGDQSVASLAFNAVNERMHRDMDVTFTGDADADFVRAMIPHHQGAVDMAKVVLAFGKDPKIRELAESVVQAQESEIAMMKAWLEANEKK
;
A
#
# COMPACT_ATOMS: atom_id res chain seq x y z
N MET A 1 34.79 21.64 30.53
CA MET A 1 35.27 20.32 30.99
C MET A 1 34.50 19.96 32.26
N MET A 2 33.57 19.00 32.21
CA MET A 2 33.10 18.26 33.38
C MET A 2 32.38 17.00 32.86
N LYS A 3 33.04 15.87 33.08
CA LYS A 3 32.58 14.52 32.77
C LYS A 3 31.73 14.04 33.95
N ILE A 4 30.51 13.56 33.71
CA ILE A 4 29.82 12.67 34.64
C ILE A 4 29.41 11.43 33.86
N SER A 5 30.09 10.34 34.19
CA SER A 5 29.88 9.00 33.67
C SER A 5 28.76 8.30 34.44
N MET A 6 27.97 7.54 33.67
CA MET A 6 27.46 6.20 33.94
C MET A 6 26.67 5.93 35.23
N ILE A 7 25.39 5.62 35.04
CA ILE A 7 24.77 4.42 35.66
C ILE A 7 23.92 3.74 34.59
N ALA A 8 24.40 2.59 34.13
CA ALA A 8 23.64 1.63 33.33
C ALA A 8 22.74 0.82 34.27
N LEU A 9 21.43 0.82 34.03
CA LEU A 9 20.51 -0.14 34.60
C LEU A 9 19.96 -1.00 33.46
N ALA A 10 20.62 -2.12 33.23
CA ALA A 10 20.13 -3.19 32.38
C ALA A 10 19.04 -3.95 33.16
N LEU A 11 17.79 -3.86 32.70
CA LEU A 11 16.73 -4.81 33.06
C LEU A 11 16.55 -5.77 31.90
N ALA A 12 17.16 -6.94 32.03
CA ALA A 12 16.90 -8.10 31.20
C ALA A 12 15.58 -8.74 31.63
N VAL A 13 14.57 -8.71 30.77
CA VAL A 13 13.41 -9.60 30.87
C VAL A 13 13.61 -10.70 29.83
N GLY A 14 13.91 -11.90 30.33
CA GLY A 14 13.90 -13.13 29.54
C GLY A 14 12.54 -13.83 29.58
N MET A 15 12.48 -14.93 28.82
CA MET A 15 11.40 -15.94 28.71
C MET A 15 10.35 -15.59 27.65
N ALA A 16 9.96 -16.44 26.69
CA ALA A 16 10.33 -17.82 26.37
C ALA A 16 9.92 -18.09 24.90
N ALA A 17 10.72 -18.85 24.17
CA ALA A 17 10.35 -19.38 22.86
C ALA A 17 9.45 -20.62 23.03
N PRO A 18 8.44 -20.84 22.17
CA PRO A 18 7.61 -22.04 22.26
C PRO A 18 8.37 -23.27 21.76
N ALA A 19 8.25 -24.35 22.53
CA ALA A 19 8.82 -25.66 22.28
C ALA A 19 8.19 -26.32 21.04
N PHE A 20 9.05 -26.83 20.18
CA PHE A 20 8.73 -27.67 19.03
C PHE A 20 8.29 -29.05 19.54
N ALA A 21 6.99 -29.34 19.52
CA ALA A 21 6.46 -30.64 19.91
C ALA A 21 6.83 -31.70 18.86
N GLN A 22 7.72 -32.63 19.24
CA GLN A 22 8.01 -33.84 18.49
C GLN A 22 6.81 -34.80 18.61
N GLN A 23 6.17 -35.17 17.51
CA GLN A 23 5.22 -36.28 17.48
C GLN A 23 5.98 -37.62 17.43
N PRO A 24 5.52 -38.67 18.14
CA PRO A 24 6.11 -40.00 18.06
C PRO A 24 5.70 -40.74 16.76
N PRO A 25 6.51 -41.72 16.30
CA PRO A 25 6.20 -42.52 15.12
C PRO A 25 5.19 -43.63 15.44
N ASP A 26 4.01 -43.60 14.81
CA ASP A 26 3.08 -44.72 14.87
C ASP A 26 3.40 -45.77 13.80
N ALA A 27 3.43 -47.01 14.27
CA ALA A 27 3.75 -48.21 13.54
C ALA A 27 2.55 -48.75 12.73
N GLY A 28 2.84 -49.08 11.47
CA GLY A 28 2.34 -50.18 10.65
C GLY A 28 0.93 -50.74 10.81
N HIS A 29 0.19 -50.78 9.69
CA HIS A 29 -0.65 -51.93 9.30
C HIS A 29 -0.43 -52.22 7.81
N GLY A 30 -0.28 -53.51 7.49
CA GLY A 30 0.42 -54.00 6.30
C GLY A 30 -0.39 -54.17 5.01
N ALA A 31 0.41 -54.25 3.94
CA ALA A 31 0.32 -55.04 2.70
C ALA A 31 -1.04 -55.28 2.03
N HIS A 32 -1.12 -55.06 0.70
CA HIS A 32 -1.18 -56.16 -0.28
C HIS A 32 -1.20 -55.65 -1.76
N HIS A 33 -0.40 -56.32 -2.61
CA HIS A 33 -0.42 -56.43 -4.09
C HIS A 33 0.25 -55.37 -5.02
N GLY A 34 1.52 -55.62 -5.38
CA GLY A 34 1.94 -56.06 -6.74
C GLY A 34 1.97 -55.10 -7.95
N ALA A 35 3.07 -54.35 -8.12
CA ALA A 35 3.93 -54.03 -9.31
C ALA A 35 3.36 -53.72 -10.74
N PRO A 36 4.11 -53.07 -11.67
CA PRO A 36 5.43 -52.41 -11.57
C PRO A 36 5.53 -50.96 -12.14
N ALA A 37 6.59 -50.28 -11.70
CA ALA A 37 7.40 -49.22 -12.33
C ALA A 37 6.81 -48.28 -13.41
N GLU A 38 6.74 -46.98 -13.10
CA GLU A 38 6.96 -45.91 -14.08
C GLU A 38 7.72 -44.71 -13.47
N SER A 39 8.45 -44.06 -14.37
CA SER A 39 9.49 -43.05 -14.26
C SER A 39 9.26 -41.87 -13.30
N GLY A 40 10.37 -41.40 -12.71
CA GLY A 40 10.44 -40.26 -11.81
C GLY A 40 10.06 -38.94 -12.46
N GLN A 41 9.03 -38.31 -11.90
CA GLN A 41 8.77 -36.89 -12.04
C GLN A 41 9.18 -36.21 -10.73
N ALA A 42 10.22 -35.40 -10.80
CA ALA A 42 10.62 -34.53 -9.70
C ALA A 42 9.50 -33.51 -9.44
N THR A 43 8.79 -33.67 -8.33
CA THR A 43 7.84 -32.67 -7.85
C THR A 43 8.63 -31.51 -7.23
N ALA A 44 8.50 -30.32 -7.82
CA ALA A 44 9.02 -29.10 -7.20
C ALA A 44 8.31 -28.87 -5.86
N PRO A 45 9.03 -28.44 -4.80
CA PRO A 45 8.40 -28.16 -3.51
C PRO A 45 7.47 -26.96 -3.65
N GLN A 46 6.19 -27.16 -3.35
CA GLN A 46 5.23 -26.08 -3.24
C GLN A 46 5.58 -25.24 -2.01
N VAL A 47 6.03 -24.00 -2.23
CA VAL A 47 6.21 -23.01 -1.16
C VAL A 47 4.82 -22.63 -0.66
N GLN A 48 4.46 -23.19 0.49
CA GLN A 48 3.20 -22.88 1.16
C GLN A 48 3.33 -21.49 1.80
N MET A 49 2.74 -20.49 1.15
CA MET A 49 2.60 -19.14 1.69
C MET A 49 1.85 -19.22 3.04
N PRO A 50 2.39 -18.66 4.14
CA PRO A 50 1.67 -18.64 5.41
C PRO A 50 0.42 -17.78 5.25
N GLN A 51 -0.73 -18.35 5.60
CA GLN A 51 -1.98 -17.60 5.66
C GLN A 51 -1.88 -16.58 6.78
N ALA A 52 -1.84 -15.28 6.42
CA ALA A 52 -1.89 -14.20 7.38
C ALA A 52 -3.25 -14.23 8.10
N GLN A 53 -3.24 -14.61 9.38
CA GLN A 53 -4.41 -14.50 10.23
C GLN A 53 -4.64 -13.02 10.54
N ALA A 54 -5.76 -12.48 10.07
CA ALA A 54 -6.17 -11.13 10.39
C ALA A 54 -6.39 -11.00 11.92
N PRO A 55 -5.90 -9.93 12.57
CA PRO A 55 -6.16 -9.70 13.98
C PRO A 55 -7.66 -9.48 14.20
N GLN A 56 -8.23 -10.18 15.17
CA GLN A 56 -9.64 -10.01 15.55
C GLN A 56 -9.82 -8.62 16.18
N ALA A 57 -10.66 -7.81 15.54
CA ALA A 57 -11.03 -6.49 16.03
C ALA A 57 -11.76 -6.61 17.37
N GLN A 58 -11.16 -6.06 18.41
CA GLN A 58 -11.83 -5.84 19.69
C GLN A 58 -12.75 -4.62 19.55
N THR A 59 -14.05 -4.82 19.78
CA THR A 59 -15.05 -3.75 19.76
C THR A 59 -14.88 -2.86 21.00
N PRO A 60 -14.70 -1.54 20.87
CA PRO A 60 -14.88 -0.65 22.01
C PRO A 60 -16.36 -0.37 22.29
N ALA A 61 -16.66 -0.29 23.59
CA ALA A 61 -17.97 -0.08 24.18
C ALA A 61 -18.58 1.28 23.84
N ALA A 62 -19.91 1.31 23.88
CA ALA A 62 -20.77 2.45 23.61
C ALA A 62 -20.57 3.64 24.58
N MET A 63 -20.62 4.86 24.04
CA MET A 63 -20.79 6.11 24.78
C MET A 63 -22.07 6.80 24.31
N PRO A 64 -22.92 7.35 25.19
CA PRO A 64 -24.18 7.99 24.81
C PRO A 64 -24.05 9.52 24.65
N GLY A 65 -24.57 10.02 23.52
CA GLY A 65 -25.40 11.23 23.42
C GLY A 65 -24.77 12.61 23.62
N MET A 66 -24.68 13.39 22.53
CA MET A 66 -24.82 14.85 22.58
C MET A 66 -25.22 15.45 21.23
N GLY A 67 -26.38 16.14 21.19
CA GLY A 67 -26.54 17.44 20.53
C GLY A 67 -26.66 17.54 19.00
N MET A 68 -27.89 17.69 18.53
CA MET A 68 -28.27 18.36 17.28
C MET A 68 -27.75 19.80 17.20
N MET A 69 -27.28 20.24 16.01
CA MET A 69 -27.52 21.60 15.47
C MET A 69 -26.94 21.78 14.05
N GLY A 70 -27.75 22.36 13.14
CA GLY A 70 -27.24 23.37 12.20
C GLY A 70 -27.14 22.99 10.72
N ALA A 71 -28.18 23.35 9.96
CA ALA A 71 -28.12 23.51 8.50
C ALA A 71 -27.19 24.66 8.09
N GLY A 72 -26.45 24.49 7.00
CA GLY A 72 -25.61 25.54 6.39
C GLY A 72 -25.28 25.21 4.93
N GLN A 73 -25.54 26.17 4.06
CA GLN A 73 -25.69 26.07 2.61
C GLN A 73 -24.35 26.15 1.84
N GLY A 74 -24.35 25.64 0.60
CA GLY A 74 -23.58 26.15 -0.57
C GLY A 74 -22.05 26.06 -0.47
N GLY A 75 -21.37 25.15 -1.17
CA GLY A 75 -21.17 25.26 -2.62
C GLY A 75 -19.73 25.69 -2.90
N CYS A 76 -18.82 24.73 -3.07
CA CYS A 76 -17.40 24.99 -3.34
C CYS A 76 -17.22 25.53 -4.79
N PRO A 77 -16.49 26.66 -5.01
CA PRO A 77 -16.40 27.35 -6.30
C PRO A 77 -15.43 26.71 -7.32
N MET A 78 -14.92 25.50 -7.05
CA MET A 78 -13.85 24.86 -7.85
C MET A 78 -14.34 24.12 -9.11
N MET A 79 -15.60 24.35 -9.54
CA MET A 79 -16.18 23.73 -10.75
C MET A 79 -16.65 24.73 -11.82
N GLN A 80 -16.45 26.04 -11.63
CA GLN A 80 -16.92 27.06 -12.58
C GLN A 80 -15.98 27.28 -13.79
N GLY A 81 -14.77 26.69 -13.79
CA GLY A 81 -13.74 26.98 -14.80
C GLY A 81 -13.68 26.04 -16.02
N MET A 82 -14.28 24.85 -15.97
CA MET A 82 -14.02 23.79 -16.97
C MET A 82 -15.02 23.75 -18.15
N MET A 83 -16.02 24.62 -18.21
CA MET A 83 -17.09 24.57 -19.23
C MET A 83 -17.09 25.72 -20.27
N GLN A 84 -16.04 26.55 -20.33
CA GLN A 84 -15.99 27.71 -21.25
C GLN A 84 -15.05 27.52 -22.47
N GLY A 85 -14.58 26.30 -22.76
CA GLY A 85 -13.54 26.07 -23.78
C GLY A 85 -13.96 25.38 -25.09
N MET A 86 -15.21 24.89 -25.22
CA MET A 86 -15.51 23.83 -26.20
C MET A 86 -16.42 24.24 -27.36
N MET A 87 -16.26 25.45 -27.91
CA MET A 87 -16.81 25.80 -29.23
C MET A 87 -15.84 26.65 -30.03
N GLY A 88 -14.96 25.99 -30.78
CA GLY A 88 -14.09 26.67 -31.73
C GLY A 88 -13.25 25.72 -32.56
N ARG A 89 -13.58 25.66 -33.86
CA ARG A 89 -12.71 25.29 -35.00
C ARG A 89 -12.71 23.81 -35.44
N GLY A 90 -13.48 23.57 -36.50
CA GLY A 90 -13.29 22.44 -37.39
C GLY A 90 -11.95 22.54 -38.16
N GLY A 91 -11.42 21.37 -38.49
CA GLY A 91 -10.24 21.19 -39.32
C GLY A 91 -9.99 19.70 -39.55
N MET A 92 -10.33 19.21 -40.73
CA MET A 92 -9.91 17.88 -41.22
C MET A 92 -8.39 17.90 -41.44
N GLY A 93 -7.68 17.00 -40.76
CA GLY A 93 -6.26 16.75 -40.99
C GLY A 93 -5.90 15.34 -40.51
N GLN A 94 -5.63 14.44 -41.46
CA GLN A 94 -4.99 13.15 -41.19
C GLN A 94 -3.63 13.38 -40.54
N GLY A 95 -3.39 12.74 -39.40
CA GLY A 95 -2.13 12.80 -38.66
C GLY A 95 -1.93 11.52 -37.86
N MET A 96 -0.75 10.95 -38.00
CA MET A 96 -0.29 9.68 -37.45
C MET A 96 -0.65 9.49 -35.96
N GLY A 97 -1.16 8.31 -35.62
CA GLY A 97 -1.48 7.91 -34.25
C GLY A 97 -0.23 7.74 -33.40
N SER A 98 0.28 8.84 -32.87
CA SER A 98 1.12 8.86 -31.68
C SER A 98 0.23 8.58 -30.46
N GLY A 99 0.64 7.62 -29.62
CA GLY A 99 -0.14 7.05 -28.53
C GLY A 99 -0.86 8.10 -27.69
N MET A 100 -2.19 8.15 -27.84
CA MET A 100 -3.04 8.81 -26.85
C MET A 100 -2.83 8.08 -25.53
N ALA A 101 -2.34 8.82 -24.53
CA ALA A 101 -2.61 8.50 -23.13
C ALA A 101 -4.11 8.20 -23.05
N GLY A 102 -4.43 6.92 -22.91
CA GLY A 102 -5.75 6.41 -23.26
C GLY A 102 -6.82 7.04 -22.39
N THR A 103 -7.94 7.43 -23.00
CA THR A 103 -9.15 7.87 -22.30
C THR A 103 -9.40 6.97 -21.09
N PRO A 104 -9.59 7.53 -19.88
CA PRO A 104 -9.79 6.73 -18.68
C PRO A 104 -10.91 5.70 -18.88
N ARG A 105 -10.58 4.42 -18.70
CA ARG A 105 -11.54 3.31 -18.82
C ARG A 105 -12.46 3.30 -17.60
N GLY A 106 -13.76 3.08 -17.83
CA GLY A 106 -14.76 2.94 -16.76
C GLY A 106 -15.68 4.16 -16.62
N ASP A 107 -16.41 4.22 -15.51
CA ASP A 107 -17.24 5.39 -15.21
C ASP A 107 -16.40 6.65 -15.02
N GLN A 108 -16.97 7.80 -15.36
CA GLN A 108 -16.32 9.10 -15.25
C GLN A 108 -16.79 9.84 -13.99
N SER A 109 -17.08 9.10 -12.92
CA SER A 109 -17.41 9.71 -11.64
C SER A 109 -16.23 10.53 -11.11
N VAL A 110 -16.50 11.51 -10.26
CA VAL A 110 -15.45 12.34 -9.63
C VAL A 110 -14.41 11.47 -8.91
N ALA A 111 -14.85 10.38 -8.25
CA ALA A 111 -13.95 9.45 -7.58
C ALA A 111 -13.06 8.69 -8.58
N SER A 112 -13.62 8.15 -9.67
CA SER A 112 -12.87 7.45 -10.70
C SER A 112 -11.84 8.37 -11.38
N LEU A 113 -12.22 9.61 -11.69
CA LEU A 113 -11.30 10.61 -12.22
C LEU A 113 -10.18 10.95 -11.22
N ALA A 114 -10.49 11.04 -9.92
CA ALA A 114 -9.49 11.28 -8.88
C ALA A 114 -8.49 10.12 -8.77
N PHE A 115 -8.94 8.86 -8.79
CA PHE A 115 -8.04 7.70 -8.81
C PHE A 115 -7.15 7.69 -10.05
N ASN A 116 -7.71 7.96 -11.22
CA ASN A 116 -6.92 8.03 -12.46
C ASN A 116 -5.85 9.13 -12.39
N ALA A 117 -6.21 10.33 -11.90
CA ALA A 117 -5.27 11.43 -11.73
C ALA A 117 -4.14 11.10 -10.74
N VAL A 118 -4.44 10.40 -9.65
CA VAL A 118 -3.42 9.93 -8.69
C VAL A 118 -2.51 8.89 -9.34
N ASN A 119 -3.06 7.91 -10.06
CA ASN A 119 -2.27 6.89 -10.75
C ASN A 119 -1.35 7.48 -11.83
N GLU A 120 -1.83 8.45 -12.60
CA GLU A 120 -1.02 9.18 -13.57
C GLU A 120 0.12 9.96 -12.92
N ARG A 121 -0.13 10.61 -11.78
CA ARG A 121 0.91 11.29 -11.01
C ARG A 121 1.94 10.30 -10.49
N MET A 122 1.49 9.21 -9.85
CA MET A 122 2.38 8.17 -9.34
C MET A 122 3.27 7.61 -10.46
N HIS A 123 2.72 7.20 -11.60
CA HIS A 123 3.55 6.67 -12.69
C HIS A 123 4.57 7.68 -13.24
N ARG A 124 4.21 8.96 -13.29
CA ARG A 124 5.12 10.04 -13.70
C ARG A 124 6.24 10.22 -12.69
N ASP A 125 5.92 10.24 -11.40
CA ASP A 125 6.89 10.48 -10.33
C ASP A 125 7.77 9.25 -10.06
N MET A 126 7.28 8.06 -10.44
CA MET A 126 8.02 6.79 -10.45
C MET A 126 9.04 6.68 -11.59
N ASP A 127 9.04 7.60 -12.56
CA ASP A 127 10.03 7.66 -13.64
C ASP A 127 11.38 8.19 -13.11
N VAL A 128 11.97 7.40 -12.21
CA VAL A 128 13.24 7.70 -11.55
C VAL A 128 14.40 7.16 -12.38
N THR A 129 15.51 7.91 -12.42
CA THR A 129 16.74 7.44 -13.07
C THR A 129 17.47 6.49 -12.13
N PHE A 130 17.60 5.22 -12.52
CA PHE A 130 18.35 4.22 -11.78
C PHE A 130 19.86 4.42 -11.93
N THR A 131 20.56 4.29 -10.81
CA THR A 131 21.99 4.57 -10.68
C THR A 131 22.84 3.30 -10.63
N GLY A 132 22.21 2.15 -10.38
CA GLY A 132 22.88 0.88 -10.14
C GLY A 132 23.20 0.60 -8.67
N ASP A 133 22.99 1.58 -7.79
CA ASP A 133 22.94 1.37 -6.35
C ASP A 133 21.53 0.88 -5.98
N ALA A 134 21.41 -0.41 -5.70
CA ALA A 134 20.12 -1.05 -5.47
C ALA A 134 19.36 -0.46 -4.27
N ASP A 135 20.05 -0.07 -3.19
CA ASP A 135 19.41 0.48 -2.00
C ASP A 135 18.88 1.89 -2.30
N ALA A 136 19.72 2.73 -2.92
CA ALA A 136 19.31 4.08 -3.28
C ALA A 136 18.22 4.09 -4.35
N ASP A 137 18.31 3.21 -5.34
CA ASP A 137 17.31 3.07 -6.41
C ASP A 137 15.97 2.56 -5.86
N PHE A 138 15.99 1.60 -4.91
CA PHE A 138 14.78 1.15 -4.22
C PHE A 138 14.12 2.30 -3.47
N VAL A 139 14.88 3.06 -2.68
CA VAL A 139 14.34 4.15 -1.87
C VAL A 139 13.79 5.27 -2.75
N ARG A 140 14.51 5.65 -3.82
CA ARG A 140 14.03 6.67 -4.78
C ARG A 140 12.75 6.26 -5.47
N ALA A 141 12.61 5.00 -5.84
CA ALA A 141 11.37 4.48 -6.43
C ALA A 141 10.25 4.35 -5.38
N MET A 142 10.54 3.95 -4.14
CA MET A 142 9.49 3.71 -3.15
C MET A 142 8.86 4.96 -2.57
N ILE A 143 9.58 6.09 -2.51
CA ILE A 143 8.98 7.36 -2.07
C ILE A 143 7.75 7.75 -2.92
N PRO A 144 7.83 7.89 -4.26
CA PRO A 144 6.67 8.23 -5.08
C PRO A 144 5.62 7.11 -5.13
N HIS A 145 6.01 5.83 -5.05
CA HIS A 145 5.07 4.72 -4.95
C HIS A 145 4.20 4.85 -3.69
N HIS A 146 4.83 5.11 -2.54
CA HIS A 146 4.13 5.26 -1.27
C HIS A 146 3.27 6.52 -1.25
N GLN A 147 3.76 7.61 -1.85
CA GLN A 147 2.97 8.83 -1.99
C GLN A 147 1.70 8.59 -2.81
N GLY A 148 1.79 7.81 -3.90
CA GLY A 148 0.62 7.40 -4.68
C GLY A 148 -0.41 6.64 -3.83
N ALA A 149 0.04 5.72 -2.98
CA ALA A 149 -0.85 4.97 -2.08
C ALA A 149 -1.50 5.88 -1.01
N VAL A 150 -0.76 6.82 -0.43
CA VAL A 150 -1.29 7.85 0.48
C VAL A 150 -2.38 8.69 -0.22
N ASP A 151 -2.12 9.11 -1.45
CA ASP A 151 -3.06 9.95 -2.20
C ASP A 151 -4.33 9.17 -2.60
N MET A 152 -4.20 7.90 -2.99
CA MET A 152 -5.36 7.02 -3.25
C MET A 152 -6.17 6.76 -1.98
N ALA A 153 -5.51 6.55 -0.84
CA ALA A 153 -6.19 6.40 0.44
C ALA A 153 -6.99 7.67 0.78
N LYS A 154 -6.42 8.86 0.51
CA LYS A 154 -7.13 10.14 0.67
C LYS A 154 -8.36 10.26 -0.25
N VAL A 155 -8.32 9.71 -1.48
CA VAL A 155 -9.51 9.61 -2.36
C VAL A 155 -10.60 8.75 -1.71
N VAL A 156 -10.25 7.58 -1.16
CA VAL A 156 -11.21 6.73 -0.41
C VAL A 156 -11.79 7.46 0.79
N LEU A 157 -10.99 8.22 1.53
CA LEU A 157 -11.48 8.99 2.68
C LEU A 157 -12.43 10.12 2.29
N ALA A 158 -12.30 10.66 1.07
CA ALA A 158 -13.19 11.70 0.54
C ALA A 158 -14.51 11.15 -0.03
N PHE A 159 -14.47 10.02 -0.75
CA PHE A 159 -15.63 9.54 -1.53
C PHE A 159 -16.19 8.18 -1.08
N GLY A 160 -15.38 7.39 -0.36
CA GLY A 160 -15.73 6.05 0.11
C GLY A 160 -16.71 6.07 1.28
N LYS A 161 -17.60 5.07 1.30
CA LYS A 161 -18.71 4.96 2.28
C LYS A 161 -18.57 3.79 3.23
N ASP A 162 -17.82 2.75 2.87
CA ASP A 162 -17.65 1.58 3.73
C ASP A 162 -16.71 1.91 4.90
N PRO A 163 -17.14 1.72 6.17
CA PRO A 163 -16.36 2.12 7.33
C PRO A 163 -15.05 1.33 7.48
N LYS A 164 -15.03 0.04 7.13
CA LYS A 164 -13.82 -0.79 7.24
C LYS A 164 -12.78 -0.39 6.20
N ILE A 165 -13.23 -0.04 4.99
CA ILE A 165 -12.33 0.44 3.93
C ILE A 165 -11.76 1.81 4.26
N ARG A 166 -12.52 2.68 4.93
CA ARG A 166 -12.03 3.97 5.42
C ARG A 166 -11.01 3.80 6.55
N GLU A 167 -11.27 2.91 7.50
CA GLU A 167 -10.30 2.58 8.56
C GLU A 167 -8.98 2.02 8.00
N LEU A 168 -9.06 1.17 6.98
CA LEU A 168 -7.89 0.71 6.24
C LEU A 168 -7.14 1.88 5.59
N ALA A 169 -7.86 2.80 4.93
CA ALA A 169 -7.26 3.96 4.28
C ALA A 169 -6.55 4.90 5.29
N GLU A 170 -7.14 5.13 6.46
CA GLU A 170 -6.48 5.89 7.55
C GLU A 170 -5.18 5.23 8.01
N SER A 171 -5.20 3.90 8.16
CA SER A 171 -4.02 3.11 8.53
C SER A 171 -2.92 3.18 7.46
N VAL A 172 -3.30 3.12 6.18
CA VAL A 172 -2.38 3.27 5.04
C VAL A 172 -1.72 4.65 5.05
N VAL A 173 -2.47 5.73 5.26
CA VAL A 173 -1.91 7.08 5.32
C VAL A 173 -0.85 7.17 6.43
N GLN A 174 -1.17 6.73 7.64
CA GLN A 174 -0.25 6.83 8.78
C GLN A 174 1.04 6.02 8.56
N ALA A 175 0.91 4.76 8.13
CA ALA A 175 2.06 3.89 7.93
C ALA A 175 2.97 4.42 6.82
N GLN A 176 2.39 4.75 5.66
CA GLN A 176 3.19 5.12 4.49
C GLN A 176 3.78 6.54 4.59
N GLU A 177 3.12 7.48 5.28
CA GLU A 177 3.75 8.78 5.58
C GLU A 177 4.99 8.60 6.51
N SER A 178 4.94 7.67 7.47
CA SER A 178 6.09 7.33 8.31
C SER A 178 7.22 6.67 7.50
N GLU A 179 6.89 5.76 6.58
CA GLU A 179 7.87 5.10 5.71
C GLU A 179 8.53 6.09 4.74
N ILE A 180 7.77 7.02 4.16
CA ILE A 180 8.29 8.12 3.33
C ILE A 180 9.30 8.96 4.12
N ALA A 181 8.97 9.33 5.36
CA ALA A 181 9.86 10.14 6.19
C ALA A 181 11.18 9.40 6.48
N MET A 182 11.09 8.10 6.81
CA MET A 182 12.26 7.24 7.04
C MET A 182 13.13 7.12 5.78
N MET A 183 12.53 6.88 4.61
CA MET A 183 13.22 6.79 3.33
C MET A 183 13.92 8.09 2.93
N LYS A 184 13.25 9.24 3.11
CA LYS A 184 13.87 10.55 2.85
C LYS A 184 15.08 10.81 3.75
N ALA A 185 14.94 10.54 5.05
CA ALA A 185 16.05 10.66 5.99
C ALA A 185 17.22 9.73 5.63
N TRP A 186 16.92 8.52 5.14
CA TRP A 186 17.94 7.60 4.66
C TRP A 186 18.68 8.15 3.44
N LEU A 187 18.00 8.70 2.43
CA LEU A 187 18.66 9.32 1.27
C LEU A 187 19.55 10.50 1.69
N GLU A 188 19.06 11.38 2.58
CA GLU A 188 19.85 12.52 3.08
C GLU A 188 21.15 12.08 3.77
N ALA A 189 21.14 10.94 4.45
CA ALA A 189 22.30 10.42 5.16
C ALA A 189 23.27 9.62 4.27
N ASN A 190 22.80 9.06 3.15
CA ASN A 190 23.56 8.06 2.38
C ASN A 190 23.86 8.48 0.93
N GLU A 191 23.16 9.46 0.36
CA GLU A 191 23.49 9.94 -0.99
C GLU A 191 24.83 10.67 -0.98
N LYS A 192 25.81 10.07 -1.65
CA LYS A 192 27.07 10.74 -1.99
C LYS A 192 26.77 11.83 -3.01
N LYS A 193 27.06 13.07 -2.66
CA LYS A 193 27.00 14.23 -3.56
C LYS A 193 28.01 14.12 -4.69
#